data_AF-A0A8J7WXL3-F1
#
_entry.id   AF-A0A8J7WXL3-F1
#
_cell.length_a   1.000
_cell.length_b   1.000
_cell.length_c   1.000
_cell.angle_alpha   90.00
_cell.angle_beta   90.00
_cell.angle_gamma   90.00
#
_symmetry.space_group_name_H-M   'P 1'
#
loop_
_entity.id
_entity.type
_entity.pdbx_description
1 polymer ?
#
loop_
_entity_poly.entity_id
_entity_poly.type
_entity_poly.pdbx_seq_one_letter_code
_entity_poly.pdbx_strand_id
1 'polypeptide(L)'
;MMKRGRNAPCPCGSGKKYKKCCLNKDQQAEGMHSDHKGFIQQPPRETAQKTPSKASEIRIRPYVLAKMCDPSEKHVQEIFLRHPELKEKNIISVSQIRSLSTEQLIEKLSELGISYDQEQFLGMCEKQDSAWDVAEMLWPKQLKSDKKNVSDVAGLAACMLWQRLYDEKKLTKVSIEMLDDWMQKGYEQLDKDPFEACRIWMKVWETFKANYDVANRSIDEIDAQFNGSQSFFNWCQDFEMELINASIDSKEFAELGVAYLKDFLAFFADEDAQFINQFKSSLGECYCRSGDQEAGDKMMRELI
;
A
#
# COMPACT_ATOMS: atom_id res chain seq x y z
N MET A 1 -5.89 -11.72 -34.13
CA MET A 1 -6.36 -12.75 -33.17
C MET A 1 -6.70 -12.08 -31.85
N MET A 2 -7.85 -12.39 -31.25
CA MET A 2 -8.22 -11.87 -29.92
C MET A 2 -7.15 -12.27 -28.88
N LYS A 3 -6.48 -11.29 -28.29
CA LYS A 3 -5.57 -11.51 -27.16
C LYS A 3 -6.42 -11.96 -25.97
N ARG A 4 -6.36 -13.26 -25.64
CA ARG A 4 -7.07 -13.82 -24.49
C ARG A 4 -6.49 -13.25 -23.19
N GLY A 5 -7.35 -12.94 -22.22
CA GLY A 5 -6.91 -12.50 -20.90
C GLY A 5 -6.05 -13.58 -20.23
N ARG A 6 -4.91 -13.19 -19.65
CA ARG A 6 -3.98 -14.11 -18.94
C ARG A 6 -4.65 -14.95 -17.86
N ASN A 7 -5.74 -14.44 -17.26
CA ASN A 7 -6.48 -15.13 -16.20
C ASN A 7 -7.71 -15.93 -16.69
N ALA A 8 -8.06 -15.89 -17.98
CA ALA A 8 -9.20 -16.62 -18.53
C ALA A 8 -8.99 -18.15 -18.51
N PRO A 9 -10.06 -18.97 -18.58
CA PRO A 9 -9.95 -20.42 -18.72
C PRO A 9 -9.11 -20.81 -19.95
N CYS A 10 -8.21 -21.77 -19.77
CA CYS A 10 -7.26 -22.15 -20.81
C CYS A 10 -7.96 -22.92 -21.94
N PRO A 11 -7.77 -22.53 -23.21
CA PRO A 11 -8.52 -23.07 -24.34
C PRO A 11 -8.15 -24.50 -24.73
N CYS A 12 -7.10 -25.08 -24.14
CA CYS A 12 -6.76 -26.49 -24.33
C CYS A 12 -7.69 -27.45 -23.57
N GLY A 13 -8.74 -26.93 -22.91
CA GLY A 13 -9.71 -27.73 -22.16
C GLY A 13 -9.20 -28.21 -20.80
N SER A 14 -8.08 -27.69 -20.30
CA SER A 14 -7.45 -28.15 -19.06
C SER A 14 -8.14 -27.66 -17.77
N GLY A 15 -9.09 -26.73 -17.88
CA GLY A 15 -9.77 -26.10 -16.73
C GLY A 15 -8.91 -25.11 -15.92
N LYS A 16 -7.63 -24.91 -16.27
CA LYS A 16 -6.71 -23.99 -15.56
C LYS A 16 -6.74 -22.57 -16.15
N LYS A 17 -6.31 -21.55 -15.39
CA LYS A 17 -6.09 -20.17 -15.92
C LYS A 17 -5.01 -20.19 -17.02
N TYR A 18 -5.21 -19.43 -18.10
CA TYR A 18 -4.35 -19.44 -19.29
C TYR A 18 -2.87 -19.18 -18.96
N LYS A 19 -2.57 -18.25 -18.05
CA LYS A 19 -1.21 -17.94 -17.56
C LYS A 19 -0.50 -19.11 -16.89
N LYS A 20 -1.25 -20.03 -16.28
CA LYS A 20 -0.71 -21.21 -15.57
C LYS A 20 -0.72 -22.46 -16.45
N CYS A 21 -1.03 -22.34 -17.74
CA CYS A 21 -1.14 -23.48 -18.64
C CYS A 21 -0.46 -23.22 -19.99
N CYS A 22 -1.18 -22.73 -21.00
CA CYS A 22 -0.65 -22.60 -22.36
C CYS A 22 0.12 -21.31 -22.62
N LEU A 23 -0.01 -20.27 -21.77
CA LEU A 23 0.61 -18.97 -22.04
C LEU A 23 2.13 -19.05 -22.29
N ASN A 24 2.87 -19.77 -21.44
CA ASN A 24 4.33 -19.87 -21.61
C ASN A 24 4.72 -20.69 -22.85
N LYS A 25 3.86 -21.64 -23.28
CA LYS A 25 4.08 -22.44 -24.48
C LYS A 25 3.82 -21.62 -25.74
N ASP A 26 2.76 -20.82 -25.72
CA ASP A 26 2.40 -19.92 -26.81
C ASP A 26 3.44 -18.80 -26.97
N GLN A 27 3.95 -18.26 -25.86
CA GLN A 27 5.02 -17.24 -25.86
C GLN A 27 6.35 -17.78 -26.41
N GLN A 28 6.65 -19.07 -26.22
CA GLN A 28 7.85 -19.69 -26.80
C GLN A 28 7.71 -19.94 -28.31
N ALA A 29 6.49 -20.21 -28.79
CA ALA A 29 6.21 -20.38 -30.21
C ALA A 29 6.20 -19.03 -30.99
N GLU A 30 5.79 -17.94 -30.34
CA GLU A 30 5.79 -16.58 -30.93
C GLU A 30 7.20 -15.98 -31.10
N GLY A 31 8.22 -16.51 -30.43
CA GLY A 31 9.61 -16.04 -30.53
C GLY A 31 10.36 -16.43 -31.82
N MET A 32 9.75 -17.19 -32.74
CA MET A 32 10.42 -17.73 -33.93
C MET A 32 10.00 -17.11 -35.28
N HIS A 33 9.07 -16.15 -35.30
CA HIS A 33 8.67 -15.49 -36.56
C HIS A 33 8.59 -13.97 -36.38
N SER A 34 9.67 -13.28 -36.76
CA SER A 34 9.67 -11.84 -37.03
C SER A 34 9.10 -11.57 -38.44
N ASP A 35 8.57 -10.35 -38.60
CA ASP A 35 8.03 -9.70 -39.81
C ASP A 35 6.59 -10.01 -40.24
N HIS A 36 5.62 -9.18 -39.78
CA HIS A 36 4.84 -8.31 -40.68
C HIS A 36 3.97 -7.27 -39.93
N LYS A 37 3.85 -6.07 -40.52
CA LYS A 37 3.04 -4.93 -40.06
C LYS A 37 1.53 -5.22 -40.12
N GLY A 38 0.78 -4.79 -39.11
CA GLY A 38 -0.69 -4.71 -39.13
C GLY A 38 -1.25 -4.04 -37.87
N PHE A 39 -2.02 -2.97 -38.05
CA PHE A 39 -2.66 -2.16 -37.01
C PHE A 39 -3.42 -3.01 -35.97
N ILE A 40 -2.91 -3.05 -34.74
CA ILE A 40 -3.65 -3.39 -33.53
C ILE A 40 -3.10 -2.45 -32.44
N GLN A 41 -3.95 -1.57 -31.92
CA GLN A 41 -3.61 -0.72 -30.78
C GLN A 41 -3.05 -1.60 -29.65
N GLN A 42 -1.87 -1.21 -29.18
CA GLN A 42 -1.27 -1.82 -28.00
C GLN A 42 -2.24 -1.63 -26.82
N PRO A 43 -2.42 -2.63 -25.94
CA PRO A 43 -3.04 -2.36 -24.64
C PRO A 43 -2.21 -1.26 -23.97
N PRO A 44 -2.79 -0.31 -23.23
CA PRO A 44 -2.03 0.76 -22.60
C PRO A 44 -0.95 0.13 -21.71
N ARG A 45 0.28 0.15 -22.20
CA ARG A 45 1.49 0.12 -21.39
C ARG A 45 1.77 1.60 -21.17
N GLU A 46 1.78 1.98 -19.89
CA GLU A 46 1.70 3.36 -19.35
C GLU A 46 0.28 3.70 -18.88
N THR A 47 -0.16 3.06 -17.78
CA THR A 47 -0.91 3.82 -16.78
C THR A 47 0.06 4.81 -16.15
N ALA A 48 -0.35 6.06 -16.11
CA ALA A 48 0.46 7.22 -15.76
C ALA A 48 1.28 6.99 -14.48
N GLN A 49 2.56 6.64 -14.65
CA GLN A 49 3.55 7.11 -13.70
C GLN A 49 3.56 8.63 -13.90
N LYS A 50 2.95 9.38 -12.97
CA LYS A 50 3.19 10.83 -12.87
C LYS A 50 4.70 10.98 -12.85
N THR A 51 5.27 11.44 -13.96
CA THR A 51 6.69 11.75 -14.03
C THR A 51 6.88 12.91 -13.08
N PRO A 52 7.75 12.83 -12.05
CA PRO A 52 7.93 13.94 -11.13
C PRO A 52 8.33 15.16 -11.97
N SER A 53 7.54 16.22 -11.88
CA SER A 53 7.93 17.51 -12.44
C SER A 53 9.30 17.88 -11.88
N LYS A 54 10.21 18.26 -12.78
CA LYS A 54 11.61 18.63 -12.49
C LYS A 54 11.74 19.39 -11.16
N ALA A 55 12.59 18.84 -10.28
CA ALA A 55 13.17 19.45 -9.07
C ALA A 55 12.27 19.61 -7.82
N SER A 56 11.62 18.54 -7.37
CA SER A 56 11.37 18.33 -5.94
C SER A 56 12.28 17.19 -5.46
N GLU A 57 13.15 17.42 -4.48
CA GLU A 57 13.89 16.35 -3.81
C GLU A 57 12.91 15.21 -3.46
N ILE A 58 13.18 13.99 -3.95
CA ILE A 58 12.36 12.82 -3.60
C ILE A 58 12.51 12.62 -2.10
N ARG A 59 11.52 13.08 -1.33
CA ARG A 59 11.52 12.97 0.14
C ARG A 59 11.12 11.54 0.49
N ILE A 60 12.04 10.58 0.52
CA ILE A 60 11.75 9.24 1.02
C ILE A 60 11.67 9.28 2.54
N ARG A 61 10.57 8.79 3.15
CA ARG A 61 10.48 8.69 4.61
C ARG A 61 11.60 7.81 5.17
N PRO A 62 12.22 8.18 6.31
CA PRO A 62 13.31 7.40 6.89
C PRO A 62 12.97 5.93 7.14
N TYR A 63 11.73 5.64 7.56
CA TYR A 63 11.27 4.27 7.75
C TYR A 63 11.24 3.45 6.45
N VAL A 64 10.74 4.04 5.35
CA VAL A 64 10.73 3.41 4.04
C VAL A 64 12.16 3.17 3.55
N LEU A 65 13.05 4.14 3.73
CA LEU A 65 14.47 4.01 3.42
C LEU A 65 15.14 2.88 4.23
N ALA A 66 14.81 2.76 5.52
CA ALA A 66 15.32 1.68 6.36
C ALA A 66 14.81 0.31 5.89
N LYS A 67 13.53 0.19 5.52
CA LYS A 67 12.98 -1.03 4.93
C LYS A 67 13.67 -1.39 3.62
N MET A 68 13.93 -0.42 2.75
CA MET A 68 14.69 -0.65 1.53
C MET A 68 16.02 -1.31 1.87
N CYS A 69 16.81 -0.75 2.79
CA CYS A 69 18.12 -1.30 3.17
C CYS A 69 18.10 -2.65 3.91
N ASP A 70 16.94 -3.23 4.22
CA ASP A 70 16.85 -4.52 4.90
C ASP A 70 16.76 -5.70 3.90
N PRO A 71 17.69 -6.67 3.94
CA PRO A 71 17.68 -7.84 3.06
C PRO A 71 16.42 -8.71 3.15
N SER A 72 15.70 -8.68 4.27
CA SER A 72 14.46 -9.44 4.47
C SER A 72 13.23 -8.79 3.81
N GLU A 73 13.30 -7.50 3.48
CA GLU A 73 12.21 -6.70 2.90
C GLU A 73 12.19 -6.81 1.37
N LYS A 74 11.90 -8.02 0.85
CA LYS A 74 12.01 -8.34 -0.59
C LYS A 74 11.19 -7.43 -1.51
N HIS A 75 10.03 -6.94 -1.06
CA HIS A 75 9.14 -6.13 -1.89
C HIS A 75 9.67 -4.70 -2.10
N VAL A 76 10.23 -4.09 -1.05
CA VAL A 76 10.77 -2.73 -1.12
C VAL A 76 12.12 -2.70 -1.84
N GLN A 77 12.75 -3.87 -2.03
CA GLN A 77 13.98 -4.00 -2.82
C GLN A 77 13.78 -3.81 -4.32
N GLU A 78 12.57 -3.99 -4.87
CA GLU A 78 12.33 -3.68 -6.29
C GLU A 78 12.44 -2.17 -6.57
N ILE A 79 12.17 -1.34 -5.57
CA ILE A 79 12.41 0.12 -5.63
C ILE A 79 13.92 0.41 -5.78
N PHE A 80 14.83 -0.44 -5.26
CA PHE A 80 16.28 -0.27 -5.46
C PHE A 80 16.73 -0.37 -6.90
N LEU A 81 16.00 -1.08 -7.76
CA LEU A 81 16.37 -1.16 -9.19
C LEU A 81 16.38 0.22 -9.85
N ARG A 82 15.70 1.21 -9.24
CA ARG A 82 15.64 2.59 -9.69
C ARG A 82 16.60 3.53 -8.96
N HIS A 83 17.16 3.13 -7.80
CA HIS A 83 17.99 3.97 -6.92
C HIS A 83 19.20 3.22 -6.30
N PRO A 84 20.16 2.75 -7.12
CA PRO A 84 21.32 2.00 -6.66
C PRO A 84 22.23 2.79 -5.69
N GLU A 85 22.20 4.12 -5.70
CA GLU A 85 22.93 5.01 -4.81
C GLU A 85 22.56 4.85 -3.33
N LEU A 86 21.38 4.31 -3.03
CA LEU A 86 20.91 4.09 -1.66
C LEU A 86 21.51 2.83 -1.03
N LYS A 87 22.14 1.96 -1.83
CA LYS A 87 22.68 0.65 -1.41
C LYS A 87 23.89 0.74 -0.46
N GLU A 88 24.57 1.88 -0.43
CA GLU A 88 25.79 2.08 0.37
C GLU A 88 25.55 2.71 1.75
N LYS A 89 24.29 3.06 2.10
CA LYS A 89 24.00 3.57 3.44
C LYS A 89 24.03 2.44 4.46
N ASN A 90 24.83 2.61 5.50
CA ASN A 90 25.00 1.66 6.61
C ASN A 90 23.83 1.76 7.61
N ILE A 91 22.61 1.58 7.11
CA ILE A 91 21.37 1.68 7.88
C ILE A 91 21.20 0.40 8.70
N ILE A 92 20.66 0.55 9.91
CA ILE A 92 20.30 -0.60 10.75
C ILE A 92 19.13 -1.35 10.14
N SER A 93 19.24 -2.68 10.15
CA SER A 93 18.20 -3.57 9.67
C SER A 93 16.91 -3.43 10.50
N VAL A 94 15.80 -3.17 9.81
CA VAL A 94 14.45 -3.09 10.39
C VAL A 94 14.08 -4.41 11.07
N SER A 95 14.37 -5.54 10.44
CA SER A 95 14.08 -6.88 10.98
C SER A 95 14.85 -7.18 12.26
N GLN A 96 16.08 -6.66 12.41
CA GLN A 96 16.83 -6.74 13.66
C GLN A 96 16.16 -5.94 14.78
N ILE A 97 15.60 -4.77 14.51
CA ILE A 97 14.91 -3.97 15.54
C ILE A 97 13.56 -4.59 15.89
N ARG A 98 12.81 -5.07 14.90
CA ARG A 98 11.51 -5.73 15.09
C ARG A 98 11.57 -6.93 16.03
N SER A 99 12.69 -7.66 16.05
CA SER A 99 12.85 -8.88 16.86
C SER A 99 13.16 -8.64 18.34
N LEU A 100 13.50 -7.41 18.75
CA LEU A 100 13.84 -7.08 20.15
C LEU A 100 12.60 -6.96 21.03
N SER A 101 12.64 -7.37 22.29
CA SER A 101 11.57 -7.10 23.28
C SER A 101 11.47 -5.60 23.62
N THR A 102 10.42 -5.19 24.35
CA THR A 102 10.24 -3.76 24.71
C THR A 102 11.36 -3.30 25.64
N GLU A 103 11.77 -4.16 26.56
CA GLU A 103 12.88 -3.94 27.48
C GLU A 103 14.21 -3.81 26.71
N GLN A 104 14.44 -4.68 25.73
CA GLN A 104 15.64 -4.62 24.88
C GLN A 104 15.68 -3.36 24.00
N LEU A 105 14.54 -2.88 23.52
CA LEU A 105 14.47 -1.61 22.80
C LEU A 105 14.82 -0.43 23.70
N ILE A 106 14.27 -0.39 24.92
CA ILE A 106 14.54 0.66 25.90
C ILE A 106 16.01 0.63 26.35
N GLU A 107 16.58 -0.55 26.57
CA GLU A 107 18.00 -0.73 26.87
C GLU A 107 18.87 -0.18 25.73
N LYS A 108 18.56 -0.54 24.49
CA LYS A 108 19.27 -0.07 23.31
C LYS A 108 19.18 1.46 23.13
N LEU A 109 18.03 2.07 23.45
CA LEU A 109 17.88 3.52 23.50
C LEU A 109 18.77 4.14 24.59
N SER A 110 18.79 3.53 25.78
CA SER A 110 19.59 3.98 26.92
C SER A 110 21.10 3.98 26.63
N GLU A 111 21.63 2.96 25.95
CA GLU A 111 23.04 2.88 25.50
C GLU A 111 23.44 4.07 24.59
N LEU A 112 22.47 4.60 23.85
CA LEU A 112 22.63 5.76 22.99
C LEU A 112 22.44 7.09 23.71
N GLY A 113 22.10 7.07 25.01
CA GLY A 113 21.83 8.25 25.82
C GLY A 113 20.40 8.77 25.69
N ILE A 114 19.48 7.93 25.21
CA ILE A 114 18.05 8.23 25.11
C ILE A 114 17.35 7.59 26.30
N SER A 115 16.78 8.43 27.17
CA SER A 115 15.90 7.96 28.24
C SER A 115 14.47 7.91 27.71
N TYR A 116 13.90 6.71 27.68
CA TYR A 116 12.50 6.51 27.29
C TYR A 116 11.57 6.76 28.47
N ASP A 117 10.61 7.65 28.28
CA ASP A 117 9.51 7.90 29.20
C ASP A 117 8.18 7.62 28.47
N GLN A 118 7.40 6.66 28.96
CA GLN A 118 6.19 6.22 28.28
C GLN A 118 5.12 7.31 28.24
N GLU A 119 4.98 8.13 29.29
CA GLU A 119 3.94 9.15 29.35
C GLU A 119 4.21 10.28 28.35
N GLN A 120 5.47 10.72 28.26
CA GLN A 120 5.91 11.68 27.25
C GLN A 120 5.76 11.11 25.84
N PHE A 121 6.09 9.83 25.64
CA PHE A 121 5.94 9.16 24.36
C PHE A 121 4.48 9.14 23.90
N LEU A 122 3.57 8.67 24.77
CA LEU A 122 2.13 8.66 24.50
C LEU A 122 1.61 10.08 24.17
N GLY A 123 2.00 11.08 24.98
CA GLY A 123 1.61 12.47 24.75
C GLY A 123 2.13 13.07 23.44
N MET A 124 3.22 12.54 22.89
CA MET A 124 3.75 12.94 21.58
C MET A 124 3.07 12.18 20.43
N CYS A 125 2.74 10.89 20.62
CA CYS A 125 1.98 10.11 19.65
C CYS A 125 0.63 10.74 19.29
N GLU A 126 -0.04 11.38 20.24
CA GLU A 126 -1.30 12.11 19.96
C GLU A 126 -1.09 13.33 19.03
N LYS A 127 0.09 13.95 19.07
CA LYS A 127 0.41 15.19 18.34
C LYS A 127 1.05 14.97 16.98
N GLN A 128 1.60 13.78 16.75
CA GLN A 128 2.32 13.42 15.53
C GLN A 128 1.59 12.28 14.82
N ASP A 129 1.85 12.11 13.53
CA ASP A 129 1.33 10.96 12.77
C ASP A 129 2.41 9.91 12.52
N SER A 130 3.67 10.32 12.45
CA SER A 130 4.83 9.44 12.24
C SER A 130 5.54 9.14 13.54
N ALA A 131 5.87 7.86 13.76
CA ALA A 131 6.69 7.46 14.89
C ALA A 131 8.12 7.99 14.80
N TRP A 132 8.62 8.19 13.58
CA TRP A 132 9.92 8.82 13.37
C TRP A 132 9.91 10.29 13.80
N ASP A 133 8.86 11.03 13.46
CA ASP A 133 8.70 12.42 13.90
C ASP A 133 8.57 12.52 15.43
N VAL A 134 7.95 11.53 16.10
CA VAL A 134 7.95 11.43 17.57
C VAL A 134 9.37 11.32 18.13
N ALA A 135 10.21 10.45 17.55
CA ALA A 135 11.60 10.33 17.97
C ALA A 135 12.37 11.65 17.79
N GLU A 136 12.15 12.33 16.65
CA GLU A 136 12.77 13.63 16.35
C GLU A 136 12.37 14.72 17.35
N MET A 137 11.11 14.74 17.76
CA MET A 137 10.59 15.73 18.70
C MET A 137 11.01 15.46 20.15
N LEU A 138 11.10 14.20 20.57
CA LEU A 138 11.45 13.83 21.94
C LEU A 138 12.96 13.82 22.21
N TRP A 139 13.76 13.41 21.23
CA TRP A 139 15.20 13.18 21.43
C TRP A 139 16.11 14.01 20.49
N PRO A 140 15.81 15.29 20.19
CA PRO A 140 16.50 16.05 19.15
C PRO A 140 18.00 16.27 19.41
N LYS A 141 18.43 16.24 20.68
CA LYS A 141 19.84 16.40 21.05
C LYS A 141 20.65 15.14 20.75
N GLN A 142 20.11 13.98 21.10
CA GLN A 142 20.75 12.68 20.87
C GLN A 142 20.83 12.37 19.38
N LEU A 143 19.79 12.72 18.62
CA LEU A 143 19.73 12.56 17.17
C LEU A 143 20.78 13.39 16.41
N LYS A 144 21.26 14.49 16.99
CA LYS A 144 22.35 15.32 16.44
C LYS A 144 23.75 14.85 16.85
N SER A 145 23.85 13.71 17.53
CA SER A 145 25.12 13.12 17.96
C SER A 145 25.91 12.57 16.77
N ASP A 146 27.24 12.65 16.84
CA ASP A 146 28.16 11.99 15.89
C ASP A 146 28.20 10.46 16.06
N LYS A 147 27.54 9.93 17.10
CA LYS A 147 27.40 8.48 17.28
C LYS A 147 26.67 7.88 16.09
N LYS A 148 27.28 6.85 15.50
CA LYS A 148 26.75 6.16 14.34
C LYS A 148 25.36 5.57 14.60
N ASN A 149 24.45 5.75 13.64
CA ASN A 149 23.12 5.14 13.57
C ASN A 149 22.15 5.49 14.72
N VAL A 150 22.42 6.54 15.52
CA VAL A 150 21.49 6.96 16.60
C VAL A 150 20.10 7.26 16.04
N SER A 151 20.03 7.97 14.92
CA SER A 151 18.77 8.31 14.27
C SER A 151 17.98 7.09 13.84
N ASP A 152 18.66 6.10 13.23
CA ASP A 152 18.00 4.89 12.75
C ASP A 152 17.48 4.05 13.92
N VAL A 153 18.28 3.87 15.00
CA VAL A 153 17.80 3.15 16.19
C VAL A 153 16.63 3.88 16.83
N ALA A 154 16.73 5.20 17.02
CA ALA A 154 15.71 5.99 17.68
C ALA A 154 14.37 5.93 16.93
N GLY A 155 14.41 6.16 15.61
CA GLY A 155 13.23 6.12 14.76
C GLY A 155 12.61 4.72 14.68
N LEU A 156 13.41 3.68 14.43
CA LEU A 156 12.91 2.31 14.37
C LEU A 156 12.36 1.84 15.72
N ALA A 157 13.02 2.19 16.83
CA ALA A 157 12.51 1.87 18.16
C ALA A 157 11.19 2.59 18.43
N ALA A 158 11.04 3.85 18.05
CA ALA A 158 9.76 4.56 18.16
C ALA A 158 8.65 3.87 17.36
N CYS A 159 8.92 3.42 16.12
CA CYS A 159 7.96 2.64 15.34
C CYS A 159 7.50 1.38 16.09
N MET A 160 8.45 0.63 16.66
CA MET A 160 8.14 -0.60 17.39
C MET A 160 7.39 -0.36 18.69
N LEU A 161 7.79 0.66 19.45
CA LEU A 161 7.15 1.05 20.70
C LEU A 161 5.71 1.50 20.45
N TRP A 162 5.48 2.34 19.44
CA TRP A 162 4.12 2.77 19.08
C TRP A 162 3.24 1.57 18.71
N GLN A 163 3.70 0.71 17.81
CA GLN A 163 2.96 -0.50 17.42
C GLN A 163 2.58 -1.35 18.63
N ARG A 164 3.49 -1.56 19.59
CA ARG A 164 3.22 -2.35 20.80
C ARG A 164 2.23 -1.68 21.73
N LEU A 165 2.36 -0.37 21.95
CA LEU A 165 1.41 0.38 22.75
C LEU A 165 0.00 0.35 22.14
N TYR A 166 -0.09 0.38 20.80
CA TYR A 166 -1.36 0.18 20.10
C TYR A 166 -1.92 -1.24 20.28
N ASP A 167 -1.08 -2.27 20.17
CA ASP A 167 -1.50 -3.66 20.37
C ASP A 167 -1.96 -3.93 21.81
N GLU A 168 -1.28 -3.31 22.79
CA GLU A 168 -1.63 -3.29 24.21
C GLU A 168 -2.84 -2.41 24.55
N LYS A 169 -3.46 -1.75 23.56
CA LYS A 169 -4.61 -0.84 23.73
C LYS A 169 -4.34 0.39 24.61
N LYS A 170 -3.08 0.77 24.76
CA LYS A 170 -2.66 2.03 25.39
C LYS A 170 -2.72 3.22 24.42
N LEU A 171 -2.70 2.95 23.11
CA LEU A 171 -2.96 3.91 22.04
C LEU A 171 -4.08 3.40 21.14
N THR A 172 -4.90 4.33 20.66
CA THR A 172 -5.88 4.06 19.59
C THR A 172 -5.43 4.65 18.25
N LYS A 173 -4.57 5.67 18.27
CA LYS A 173 -4.00 6.27 17.06
C LYS A 173 -2.93 5.35 16.45
N VAL A 174 -3.01 5.19 15.14
CA VAL A 174 -2.10 4.38 14.33
C VAL A 174 -1.07 5.30 13.68
N SER A 175 0.21 4.92 13.69
CA SER A 175 1.26 5.69 13.02
C SER A 175 1.26 5.46 11.50
N ILE A 176 1.85 6.38 10.74
CA ILE A 176 2.03 6.23 9.29
C ILE A 176 2.77 4.93 8.95
N GLU A 177 3.80 4.58 9.72
CA GLU A 177 4.61 3.39 9.50
C GLU A 177 3.81 2.10 9.68
N MET A 178 2.91 2.06 10.66
CA MET A 178 2.00 0.93 10.86
C MET A 178 1.01 0.80 9.69
N LEU A 179 0.46 1.93 9.23
CA LEU A 179 -0.46 1.97 8.10
C LEU A 179 0.22 1.49 6.82
N ASP A 180 1.46 1.92 6.58
CA ASP A 180 2.30 1.49 5.44
C ASP A 180 2.61 -0.01 5.50
N ASP A 181 2.95 -0.55 6.66
CA ASP A 181 3.20 -1.98 6.82
C ASP A 181 1.90 -2.81 6.63
N TRP A 182 0.74 -2.32 7.08
CA TRP A 182 -0.54 -3.00 6.83
C TRP A 182 -0.95 -2.96 5.35
N MET A 183 -0.73 -1.84 4.68
CA MET A 183 -0.95 -1.72 3.23
C MET A 183 -0.09 -2.74 2.48
N GLN A 184 1.20 -2.81 2.83
CA GLN A 184 2.13 -3.76 2.23
C GLN A 184 1.74 -5.22 2.51
N LYS A 185 1.29 -5.53 3.73
CA LYS A 185 0.84 -6.87 4.12
C LYS A 185 -0.32 -7.38 3.27
N GLY A 186 -1.20 -6.50 2.79
CA GLY A 186 -2.28 -6.92 1.88
C GLY A 186 -1.72 -7.47 0.56
N TYR A 187 -0.72 -6.81 -0.04
CA TYR A 187 -0.05 -7.32 -1.25
C TYR A 187 0.61 -8.68 -1.00
N GLU A 188 1.27 -8.87 0.15
CA GLU A 188 1.89 -10.14 0.53
C GLU A 188 0.90 -11.30 0.69
N GLN A 189 -0.37 -10.99 0.92
CA GLN A 189 -1.44 -11.96 1.12
C GLN A 189 -2.22 -12.28 -0.15
N LEU A 190 -2.18 -11.46 -1.20
CA LEU A 190 -2.96 -11.70 -2.43
C LEU A 190 -2.74 -13.08 -3.04
N ASP A 191 -1.51 -13.58 -3.05
CA ASP A 191 -1.21 -14.91 -3.60
C ASP A 191 -1.63 -16.08 -2.69
N LYS A 192 -1.85 -15.81 -1.40
CA LYS A 192 -2.15 -16.84 -0.38
C LYS A 192 -3.64 -16.89 -0.04
N ASP A 193 -4.21 -15.74 0.26
CA ASP A 193 -5.61 -15.55 0.65
C ASP A 193 -6.07 -14.13 0.22
N PRO A 194 -6.67 -14.00 -0.97
CA PRO A 194 -7.20 -12.72 -1.47
C PRO A 194 -8.28 -12.11 -0.57
N PHE A 195 -9.06 -12.95 0.13
CA PHE A 195 -10.10 -12.48 1.03
C PHE A 195 -9.50 -11.82 2.27
N GLU A 196 -8.43 -12.41 2.82
CA GLU A 196 -7.68 -11.80 3.92
C GLU A 196 -6.96 -10.52 3.48
N ALA A 197 -6.39 -10.50 2.27
CA ALA A 197 -5.81 -9.28 1.72
C ALA A 197 -6.84 -8.13 1.66
N CYS A 198 -8.04 -8.39 1.16
CA CYS A 198 -9.13 -7.42 1.11
C CYS A 198 -9.57 -6.96 2.52
N ARG A 199 -9.63 -7.85 3.52
CA ARG A 199 -9.95 -7.46 4.90
C ARG A 199 -8.88 -6.57 5.51
N ILE A 200 -7.60 -6.87 5.27
CA ILE A 200 -6.48 -6.02 5.71
C ILE A 200 -6.58 -4.64 5.04
N TRP A 201 -6.83 -4.59 3.73
CA TRP A 201 -6.98 -3.32 3.01
C TRP A 201 -8.23 -2.54 3.41
N MET A 202 -9.32 -3.20 3.78
CA MET A 202 -10.48 -2.51 4.36
C MET A 202 -10.09 -1.83 5.69
N LYS A 203 -9.31 -2.50 6.55
CA LYS A 203 -8.78 -1.88 7.77
C LYS A 203 -7.90 -0.67 7.47
N VAL A 204 -7.07 -0.75 6.42
CA VAL A 204 -6.25 0.39 5.95
C VAL A 204 -7.13 1.56 5.51
N TRP A 205 -8.18 1.29 4.72
CA TRP A 205 -9.15 2.31 4.29
C TRP A 205 -9.83 3.02 5.47
N GLU A 206 -10.36 2.25 6.42
CA GLU A 206 -11.00 2.82 7.63
C GLU A 206 -10.02 3.66 8.44
N THR A 207 -8.74 3.28 8.48
CA THR A 207 -7.70 4.04 9.18
C THR A 207 -7.37 5.35 8.45
N PHE A 208 -7.34 5.35 7.12
CA PHE A 208 -7.21 6.61 6.36
C PHE A 208 -8.36 7.55 6.64
N LYS A 209 -9.61 7.05 6.58
CA LYS A 209 -10.79 7.86 6.90
C LYS A 209 -10.72 8.50 8.30
N ALA A 210 -10.24 7.75 9.28
CA ALA A 210 -10.11 8.23 10.66
C ALA A 210 -8.99 9.26 10.86
N ASN A 211 -7.87 9.13 10.13
CA ASN A 211 -6.64 9.87 10.48
C ASN A 211 -6.24 10.95 9.46
N TYR A 212 -6.76 10.94 8.23
CA TYR A 212 -6.25 11.79 7.14
C TYR A 212 -7.23 12.86 6.64
N ASP A 213 -8.39 13.04 7.29
CA ASP A 213 -9.44 13.98 6.85
C ASP A 213 -9.74 13.85 5.34
N VAL A 214 -9.90 12.60 4.89
CA VAL A 214 -9.98 12.24 3.46
C VAL A 214 -11.12 12.94 2.71
N ALA A 215 -12.15 13.40 3.43
CA ALA A 215 -13.29 14.08 2.84
C ALA A 215 -12.96 15.51 2.35
N ASN A 216 -11.86 16.10 2.82
CA ASN A 216 -11.49 17.48 2.51
C ASN A 216 -10.14 17.60 1.80
N ARG A 217 -9.58 16.50 1.31
CA ARG A 217 -8.26 16.46 0.68
C ARG A 217 -8.31 15.77 -0.67
N SER A 218 -7.50 16.27 -1.60
CA SER A 218 -7.24 15.56 -2.86
C SER A 218 -6.39 14.31 -2.61
N ILE A 219 -6.45 13.36 -3.56
CA ILE A 219 -5.61 12.16 -3.52
C ILE A 219 -4.12 12.54 -3.47
N ASP A 220 -3.71 13.57 -4.20
CA ASP A 220 -2.31 14.04 -4.24
C ASP A 220 -1.84 14.57 -2.87
N GLU A 221 -2.69 15.27 -2.13
CA GLU A 221 -2.36 15.73 -0.77
C GLU A 221 -2.26 14.57 0.22
N ILE A 222 -3.14 13.56 0.10
CA ILE A 222 -3.06 12.33 0.90
C ILE A 222 -1.76 11.59 0.59
N ASP A 223 -1.42 11.42 -0.69
CA ASP A 223 -0.18 10.76 -1.11
C ASP A 223 1.06 11.51 -0.61
N ALA A 224 1.08 12.83 -0.70
CA ALA A 224 2.17 13.66 -0.21
C ALA A 224 2.35 13.58 1.32
N GLN A 225 1.24 13.54 2.08
CA GLN A 225 1.31 13.37 3.54
C GLN A 225 1.72 11.95 3.92
N PHE A 226 1.10 10.93 3.31
CA PHE A 226 1.35 9.53 3.63
C PHE A 226 2.77 9.15 3.26
N ASN A 227 3.15 9.31 1.99
CA ASN A 227 4.51 9.12 1.47
C ASN A 227 5.15 7.79 1.95
N GLY A 228 4.36 6.72 1.86
CA GLY A 228 4.75 5.37 2.21
C GLY A 228 5.48 4.64 1.08
N SER A 229 5.64 3.34 1.24
CA SER A 229 6.22 2.43 0.24
C SER A 229 5.32 2.22 -0.98
N GLN A 230 4.04 2.49 -0.84
CA GLN A 230 3.03 2.43 -1.90
C GLN A 230 2.35 3.80 -2.03
N SER A 231 1.90 4.13 -3.25
CA SER A 231 1.04 5.29 -3.48
C SER A 231 -0.39 4.94 -3.13
N PHE A 232 -1.06 5.81 -2.38
CA PHE A 232 -2.47 5.76 -2.06
C PHE A 232 -3.33 5.71 -3.33
N PHE A 233 -3.03 6.53 -4.34
CA PHE A 233 -3.72 6.48 -5.64
C PHE A 233 -3.67 5.10 -6.29
N ASN A 234 -2.48 4.49 -6.37
CA ASN A 234 -2.32 3.16 -6.96
C ASN A 234 -2.99 2.09 -6.10
N TRP A 235 -2.82 2.16 -4.79
CA TRP A 235 -3.41 1.22 -3.85
C TRP A 235 -4.94 1.25 -3.88
N CYS A 236 -5.58 2.41 -4.03
CA CYS A 236 -7.04 2.50 -4.14
C CYS A 236 -7.59 1.71 -5.35
N GLN A 237 -6.86 1.71 -6.47
CA GLN A 237 -7.21 0.93 -7.67
C GLN A 237 -7.00 -0.56 -7.46
N ASP A 238 -5.86 -0.94 -6.88
CA ASP A 238 -5.58 -2.34 -6.59
C ASP A 238 -6.60 -2.92 -5.60
N PHE A 239 -6.99 -2.14 -4.59
CA PHE A 239 -8.01 -2.55 -3.64
C PHE A 239 -9.41 -2.68 -4.27
N GLU A 240 -9.81 -1.72 -5.12
CA GLU A 240 -11.05 -1.80 -5.89
C GLU A 240 -11.10 -3.08 -6.73
N MET A 241 -10.05 -3.33 -7.52
CA MET A 241 -9.96 -4.50 -8.39
C MET A 241 -10.05 -5.81 -7.59
N GLU A 242 -9.36 -5.90 -6.45
CA GLU A 242 -9.36 -7.13 -5.66
C GLU A 242 -10.68 -7.35 -4.89
N LEU A 243 -11.37 -6.29 -4.48
CA LEU A 243 -12.76 -6.40 -3.98
C LEU A 243 -13.71 -6.92 -5.06
N ILE A 244 -13.57 -6.43 -6.29
CA ILE A 244 -14.34 -6.94 -7.43
C ILE A 244 -14.03 -8.41 -7.68
N ASN A 245 -12.76 -8.81 -7.67
CA ASN A 245 -12.38 -10.22 -7.81
C ASN A 245 -12.99 -11.09 -6.70
N ALA A 246 -12.88 -10.67 -5.43
CA ALA A 246 -13.40 -11.41 -4.28
C ALA A 246 -14.93 -11.49 -4.28
N SER A 247 -15.62 -10.45 -4.77
CA SER A 247 -17.09 -10.40 -4.81
C SER A 247 -17.71 -11.42 -5.78
N ILE A 248 -16.95 -11.96 -6.73
CA ILE A 248 -17.42 -13.02 -7.65
C ILE A 248 -17.82 -14.27 -6.86
N ASP A 249 -17.01 -14.63 -5.86
CA ASP A 249 -17.17 -15.86 -5.08
C ASP A 249 -17.82 -15.62 -3.71
N SER A 250 -17.98 -14.37 -3.28
CA SER A 250 -18.52 -14.05 -1.97
C SER A 250 -19.39 -12.78 -1.93
N LYS A 251 -20.64 -12.98 -1.49
CA LYS A 251 -21.59 -11.89 -1.21
C LYS A 251 -21.05 -10.90 -0.16
N GLU A 252 -20.40 -11.39 0.88
CA GLU A 252 -19.78 -10.55 1.93
C GLU A 252 -18.79 -9.54 1.33
N PHE A 253 -17.98 -9.99 0.36
CA PHE A 253 -17.01 -9.12 -0.31
C PHE A 253 -17.65 -8.18 -1.33
N ALA A 254 -18.80 -8.56 -1.89
CA ALA A 254 -19.62 -7.62 -2.65
C ALA A 254 -20.14 -6.48 -1.74
N GLU A 255 -20.61 -6.81 -0.53
CA GLU A 255 -21.08 -5.82 0.45
C GLU A 255 -19.93 -4.91 0.95
N LEU A 256 -18.75 -5.47 1.22
CA LEU A 256 -17.54 -4.70 1.50
C LEU A 256 -17.17 -3.78 0.33
N GLY A 257 -17.27 -4.28 -0.90
CA GLY A 257 -17.06 -3.50 -2.12
C GLY A 257 -18.01 -2.32 -2.22
N VAL A 258 -19.31 -2.53 -1.95
CA VAL A 258 -20.30 -1.43 -1.91
C VAL A 258 -19.90 -0.39 -0.86
N ALA A 259 -19.52 -0.80 0.34
CA ALA A 259 -19.14 0.13 1.40
C ALA A 259 -17.93 1.00 1.00
N TYR A 260 -16.84 0.37 0.57
CA TYR A 260 -15.62 1.07 0.13
C TYR A 260 -15.88 2.02 -1.03
N LEU A 261 -16.53 1.54 -2.10
CA LEU A 261 -16.70 2.31 -3.33
C LEU A 261 -17.67 3.49 -3.15
N LYS A 262 -18.69 3.34 -2.30
CA LYS A 262 -19.57 4.48 -1.95
C LYS A 262 -18.81 5.58 -1.21
N ASP A 263 -18.00 5.20 -0.23
CA ASP A 263 -17.18 6.17 0.50
C ASP A 263 -16.18 6.84 -0.45
N PHE A 264 -15.47 6.06 -1.26
CA PHE A 264 -14.51 6.57 -2.23
C PHE A 264 -15.15 7.59 -3.17
N LEU A 265 -16.28 7.24 -3.79
CA LEU A 265 -16.99 8.13 -4.71
C LEU A 265 -17.58 9.36 -4.01
N ALA A 266 -17.88 9.29 -2.71
CA ALA A 266 -18.34 10.43 -1.94
C ALA A 266 -17.20 11.42 -1.64
N PHE A 267 -15.98 10.95 -1.42
CA PHE A 267 -14.84 11.81 -1.08
C PHE A 267 -14.10 12.34 -2.31
N PHE A 268 -14.10 11.57 -3.41
CA PHE A 268 -13.24 11.84 -4.56
C PHE A 268 -14.02 12.06 -5.86
N ALA A 269 -15.28 12.48 -5.79
CA ALA A 269 -16.14 12.68 -6.97
C ALA A 269 -15.56 13.60 -8.05
N ASP A 270 -14.68 14.52 -7.65
CA ASP A 270 -14.05 15.54 -8.51
C ASP A 270 -12.71 15.08 -9.15
N GLU A 271 -12.25 13.86 -8.86
CA GLU A 271 -11.08 13.28 -9.53
C GLU A 271 -11.37 13.00 -11.02
N ASP A 272 -10.33 12.58 -11.77
CA ASP A 272 -10.42 12.32 -13.21
C ASP A 272 -11.65 11.45 -13.59
N ALA A 273 -12.39 11.89 -14.61
CA ALA A 273 -13.66 11.27 -14.98
C ALA A 273 -13.51 9.80 -15.41
N GLN A 274 -12.41 9.43 -16.07
CA GLN A 274 -12.17 8.03 -16.44
C GLN A 274 -11.95 7.18 -15.18
N PHE A 275 -11.17 7.71 -14.24
CA PHE A 275 -10.91 7.08 -12.96
C PHE A 275 -12.21 6.91 -12.13
N ILE A 276 -13.04 7.94 -12.04
CA ILE A 276 -14.30 7.90 -11.30
C ILE A 276 -15.35 7.00 -11.96
N ASN A 277 -15.42 6.97 -13.29
CA ASN A 277 -16.34 6.08 -13.99
C ASN A 277 -15.97 4.60 -13.81
N GLN A 278 -14.68 4.28 -13.68
CA GLN A 278 -14.24 2.92 -13.32
C GLN A 278 -14.81 2.51 -11.96
N PHE A 279 -14.67 3.36 -10.94
CA PHE A 279 -15.17 3.06 -9.58
C PHE A 279 -16.70 2.96 -9.52
N LYS A 280 -17.41 3.79 -10.30
CA LYS A 280 -18.88 3.68 -10.45
C LYS A 280 -19.28 2.35 -11.10
N SER A 281 -18.56 1.91 -12.14
CA SER A 281 -18.83 0.62 -12.79
C SER A 281 -18.67 -0.53 -11.79
N SER A 282 -17.57 -0.51 -11.04
CA SER A 282 -17.28 -1.49 -9.99
C SER A 282 -18.35 -1.46 -8.88
N LEU A 283 -18.85 -0.29 -8.50
CA LEU A 283 -19.94 -0.16 -7.53
C LEU A 283 -21.22 -0.83 -8.05
N GLY A 284 -21.55 -0.64 -9.33
CA GLY A 284 -22.67 -1.31 -9.98
C GLY A 284 -22.55 -2.84 -9.94
N GLU A 285 -21.36 -3.37 -10.24
CA GLU A 285 -21.10 -4.82 -10.15
C GLU A 285 -21.24 -5.36 -8.72
N CYS A 286 -20.70 -4.64 -7.74
CA CYS A 286 -20.81 -5.00 -6.32
C CYS A 286 -22.28 -5.02 -5.86
N TYR A 287 -23.10 -4.04 -6.27
CA TYR A 287 -24.53 -4.03 -5.96
C TYR A 287 -25.26 -5.28 -6.50
N CYS A 288 -25.04 -5.61 -7.77
CA CYS A 288 -25.62 -6.82 -8.37
C CYS A 288 -25.21 -8.08 -7.59
N ARG A 289 -23.92 -8.20 -7.22
CA ARG A 289 -23.38 -9.35 -6.50
C ARG A 289 -23.81 -9.40 -5.02
N SER A 290 -24.11 -8.26 -4.41
CA SER A 290 -24.72 -8.20 -3.07
C SER A 290 -26.24 -8.47 -3.08
N GLY A 291 -26.85 -8.58 -4.28
CA GLY A 291 -28.28 -8.86 -4.47
C GLY A 291 -29.17 -7.63 -4.58
N ASP A 292 -28.60 -6.43 -4.70
CA ASP A 292 -29.33 -5.18 -4.96
C ASP A 292 -29.30 -4.86 -6.46
N GLN A 293 -30.07 -5.63 -7.22
CA GLN A 293 -30.11 -5.53 -8.68
C GLN A 293 -30.60 -4.15 -9.16
N GLU A 294 -31.51 -3.52 -8.41
CA GLU A 294 -32.06 -2.21 -8.75
C GLU A 294 -30.98 -1.12 -8.66
N ALA A 295 -30.21 -1.10 -7.57
CA ALA A 295 -29.11 -0.15 -7.42
C ALA A 295 -28.01 -0.40 -8.46
N GLY A 296 -27.70 -1.67 -8.75
CA GLY A 296 -26.73 -2.05 -9.79
C GLY A 296 -27.13 -1.57 -11.18
N ASP A 297 -28.35 -1.89 -11.62
CA ASP A 297 -28.89 -1.48 -12.91
C ASP A 297 -28.97 0.05 -13.05
N LYS A 298 -29.31 0.76 -11.97
CA LYS A 298 -29.32 2.22 -11.93
C LYS A 298 -27.93 2.78 -12.18
N MET A 299 -26.92 2.29 -11.46
CA MET A 299 -25.53 2.74 -11.58
C MET A 299 -24.99 2.52 -12.99
N MET A 300 -25.28 1.36 -13.60
CA MET A 300 -24.82 1.05 -14.96
C MET A 300 -25.47 1.92 -16.04
N ARG A 301 -26.71 2.38 -15.84
CA ARG A 301 -27.38 3.31 -16.77
C ARG A 301 -26.81 4.72 -16.71
N GLU A 302 -26.34 5.17 -15.56
CA GLU A 302 -25.74 6.49 -15.37
C GLU A 302 -24.35 6.61 -16.04
N LEU A 303 -23.78 5.48 -16.49
CA LEU A 303 -22.46 5.40 -17.15
C LEU A 303 -22.53 5.39 -18.69
N ILE A 304 -23.73 5.31 -19.28
CA ILE A 304 -23.98 5.28 -20.74
C ILE A 304 -24.38 6.68 -21.23
#